data_AF-A0A838EK55-F1
#
_entry.id   AF-A0A838EK55-F1
#
_cell.length_a   1.000
_cell.length_b   1.000
_cell.length_c   1.000
_cell.angle_alpha   90.00
_cell.angle_beta   90.00
_cell.angle_gamma   90.00
#
_symmetry.space_group_name_H-M   'P 1'
#
loop_
_entity.id
_entity.type
_entity.pdbx_description
1 polymer ?
#
loop_
_entity_poly.entity_id
_entity_poly.type
_entity_poly.pdbx_seq_one_letter_code
_entity_poly.pdbx_strand_id
1 'polypeptide(L)'
;ESARRILAHDAADVLIIKPQLAGGLRVGRQIISEATQHGVQCVITSTLESGVGIAGALHLAAASPEVIMECGLATLHLLADDLLVDGLTLDYGSLAVPTGPGLGVHLDRNALAYYKKH
;
A
#
# COMPACT_ATOMS: atom_id res chain seq x y z
N GLU A 1 11.82 -1.36 13.88
CA GLU A 1 13.22 -1.20 14.37
C GLU A 1 14.15 -0.57 13.32
N SER A 2 14.19 -1.10 12.08
CA SER A 2 15.06 -0.54 11.02
C SER A 2 14.76 0.93 10.67
N ALA A 3 13.49 1.33 10.55
CA ALA A 3 13.11 2.71 10.23
C ALA A 3 13.65 3.71 11.27
N ARG A 4 13.43 3.44 12.55
CA ARG A 4 13.94 4.27 13.65
C ARG A 4 15.47 4.40 13.63
N ARG A 5 16.19 3.33 13.28
CA ARG A 5 17.65 3.39 13.12
C ARG A 5 18.07 4.29 11.95
N ILE A 6 17.37 4.22 10.82
CA ILE A 6 17.64 5.07 9.66
C ILE A 6 17.42 6.55 10.04
N LEU A 7 16.29 6.85 10.69
CA LEU A 7 15.95 8.21 11.14
C LEU A 7 16.95 8.73 12.18
N ALA A 8 17.34 7.92 13.18
CA ALA A 8 18.27 8.34 14.22
C ALA A 8 19.70 8.63 13.71
N HIS A 9 20.02 8.24 12.48
CA HIS A 9 21.33 8.43 11.87
C HIS A 9 21.29 9.33 10.63
N ASP A 10 20.15 9.99 10.33
CA ASP A 10 19.95 10.75 9.09
C ASP A 10 20.43 9.99 7.84
N ALA A 11 20.13 8.69 7.79
CA ALA A 11 20.73 7.79 6.80
C ALA A 11 19.96 7.73 5.47
N ALA A 12 18.82 8.43 5.35
CA ALA A 12 18.03 8.50 4.12
C ALA A 12 17.16 9.75 4.08
N ASP A 13 17.02 10.36 2.89
CA ASP A 13 16.13 11.49 2.64
C ASP A 13 14.66 11.07 2.45
N VAL A 14 14.45 9.82 2.02
CA VAL A 14 13.14 9.25 1.73
C VAL A 14 13.05 7.82 2.25
N LEU A 15 11.93 7.49 2.90
CA LEU A 15 11.61 6.12 3.29
C LEU A 15 10.57 5.50 2.35
N ILE A 16 10.89 4.31 1.84
CA ILE A 16 9.97 3.50 1.06
C ILE A 16 9.15 2.62 2.02
N ILE A 17 7.85 2.87 2.09
CA ILE A 17 6.93 2.20 2.99
C ILE A 17 6.14 1.15 2.20
N LYS A 18 6.41 -0.11 2.52
CA LYS A 18 5.66 -1.28 2.03
C LYS A 18 4.87 -1.84 3.20
N PRO A 19 3.60 -1.44 3.41
CA PRO A 19 2.90 -1.78 4.66
C PRO A 19 2.84 -3.28 4.92
N GLN A 20 2.72 -4.10 3.87
CA GLN A 20 2.68 -5.56 3.93
C GLN A 20 3.98 -6.17 4.46
N LEU A 21 5.14 -5.55 4.19
CA LEU A 21 6.43 -5.96 4.75
C LEU A 21 6.73 -5.30 6.09
N ALA A 22 6.19 -4.10 6.32
CA ALA A 22 6.46 -3.30 7.51
C ALA A 22 5.70 -3.79 8.76
N GLY A 23 4.76 -4.73 8.63
CA GLY A 23 3.93 -5.22 9.73
C GLY A 23 2.47 -4.75 9.69
N GLY A 24 1.98 -4.35 8.51
CA GLY A 24 0.60 -3.95 8.25
C GLY A 24 0.38 -2.44 8.27
N LEU A 25 -0.87 -2.05 7.99
CA LEU A 25 -1.27 -0.63 7.83
C LEU A 25 -0.98 0.21 9.07
N ARG A 26 -1.21 -0.35 10.27
CA ARG A 26 -0.97 0.34 11.54
C ARG A 26 0.50 0.68 11.74
N VAL A 27 1.38 -0.31 11.53
CA VAL A 27 2.83 -0.10 11.67
C VAL A 27 3.33 0.83 10.56
N GLY A 28 2.82 0.70 9.34
CA GLY A 28 3.09 1.65 8.25
C GLY A 28 2.77 3.09 8.64
N ARG A 29 1.58 3.35 9.20
CA ARG A 29 1.18 4.68 9.68
C ARG A 29 2.09 5.20 10.79
N GLN A 30 2.52 4.34 11.71
CA GLN A 30 3.46 4.71 12.78
C GLN A 30 4.82 5.15 12.21
N ILE A 31 5.36 4.38 11.25
CA ILE A 31 6.62 4.73 10.58
C ILE A 31 6.50 6.05 9.83
N ILE A 32 5.42 6.26 9.08
CA ILE A 32 5.15 7.52 8.37
C ILE A 32 5.14 8.69 9.36
N SER A 33 4.38 8.56 10.46
CA SER A 33 4.27 9.60 11.48
C SER A 33 5.63 9.93 12.12
N GLU A 34 6.44 8.92 12.44
CA GLU A 34 7.78 9.12 13.01
C GLU A 34 8.72 9.79 11.99
N ALA A 35 8.68 9.39 10.72
CA ALA A 35 9.48 10.00 9.66
C ALA A 35 9.12 11.48 9.45
N THR A 36 7.82 11.81 9.44
CA THR A 36 7.34 13.20 9.35
C THR A 36 7.85 14.06 10.49
N GLN A 37 7.91 13.53 11.72
CA GLN A 37 8.47 14.27 12.86
C GLN A 37 9.97 14.56 12.71
N HIS A 38 10.69 13.74 11.94
CA HIS A 38 12.10 13.92 11.61
C HIS A 38 12.31 14.71 10.31
N GLY A 39 11.24 15.19 9.66
CA GLY A 39 11.33 15.90 8.39
C GLY A 39 11.68 15.01 7.19
N VAL A 40 11.60 13.68 7.33
CA VAL A 40 11.93 12.71 6.28
C VAL A 40 10.67 12.36 5.50
N GLN A 41 10.74 12.43 4.16
CA GLN A 41 9.60 12.11 3.30
C GLN A 41 9.38 10.60 3.21
N CYS A 42 8.13 10.20 2.93
CA CYS A 42 7.76 8.80 2.73
C CYS A 42 7.11 8.60 1.37
N VAL A 43 7.31 7.41 0.80
CA VAL A 43 6.60 6.93 -0.40
C VAL A 43 5.97 5.59 -0.08
N ILE A 44 4.67 5.45 -0.28
CA ILE A 44 3.98 4.17 -0.11
C ILE A 44 4.09 3.39 -1.42
N THR A 45 4.55 2.14 -1.35
CA THR A 45 4.78 1.29 -2.52
C THR A 45 4.27 -0.11 -2.32
N SER A 46 4.01 -0.78 -3.43
CA SER A 46 3.61 -2.18 -3.51
C SER A 46 4.82 -3.13 -3.45
N THR A 47 4.56 -4.35 -2.98
CA THR A 47 5.43 -5.54 -3.10
C THR A 47 4.83 -6.56 -4.07
N LEU A 48 4.09 -6.10 -5.08
CA LEU A 48 3.31 -6.93 -6.02
C LEU A 48 2.16 -7.67 -5.34
N GLU A 49 1.38 -6.95 -4.53
CA GLU A 49 0.16 -7.50 -3.95
C GLU A 49 -0.97 -7.66 -4.97
N SER A 50 -1.89 -8.58 -4.70
CA SER A 50 -3.22 -8.59 -5.32
C SER A 50 -4.03 -7.34 -4.94
N GLY A 51 -5.18 -7.15 -5.57
CA GLY A 51 -6.09 -6.03 -5.33
C GLY A 51 -6.49 -5.86 -3.87
N VAL A 52 -6.53 -6.96 -3.10
CA VAL A 52 -6.76 -6.91 -1.64
C VAL A 52 -5.67 -6.11 -0.93
N GLY A 53 -4.40 -6.38 -1.24
CA GLY A 53 -3.27 -5.68 -0.63
C GLY A 53 -3.15 -4.25 -1.14
N ILE A 54 -3.38 -4.01 -2.44
CA ILE A 54 -3.39 -2.67 -3.02
C ILE A 54 -4.50 -1.81 -2.39
N ALA A 55 -5.71 -2.34 -2.21
CA ALA A 55 -6.80 -1.63 -1.53
C ALA A 55 -6.39 -1.20 -0.12
N GLY A 56 -5.75 -2.09 0.65
CA GLY A 56 -5.21 -1.74 1.97
C GLY A 56 -4.16 -0.62 1.92
N ALA A 57 -3.25 -0.67 0.96
CA ALA A 57 -2.23 0.38 0.79
C ALA A 57 -2.83 1.72 0.33
N LEU A 58 -3.88 1.70 -0.51
CA LEU A 58 -4.63 2.90 -0.90
C LEU A 58 -5.30 3.56 0.31
N HIS A 59 -5.90 2.76 1.20
CA HIS A 59 -6.44 3.29 2.46
C HIS A 59 -5.36 3.92 3.35
N LEU A 60 -4.18 3.32 3.43
CA LEU A 60 -3.06 3.92 4.17
C LEU A 60 -2.62 5.25 3.54
N ALA A 61 -2.50 5.30 2.21
CA ALA A 61 -2.15 6.53 1.49
C ALA A 61 -3.19 7.63 1.70
N ALA A 62 -4.48 7.31 1.55
CA ALA A 62 -5.58 8.24 1.78
C ALA A 62 -5.63 8.77 3.22
N ALA A 63 -5.26 7.93 4.20
CA ALA A 63 -5.20 8.30 5.61
C ALA A 63 -3.90 9.02 6.01
N SER A 64 -2.96 9.24 5.08
CA SER A 64 -1.63 9.82 5.31
C SER A 64 -1.39 11.07 4.47
N PRO A 65 -2.07 12.21 4.75
CA PRO A 65 -1.95 13.45 3.97
C PRO A 65 -0.54 14.05 3.94
N GLU A 66 0.34 13.66 4.87
CA GLU A 66 1.76 14.03 4.86
C GLU A 66 2.58 13.34 3.75
N VAL A 67 2.06 12.24 3.17
CA VAL A 67 2.68 11.55 2.04
C VAL A 67 2.27 12.29 0.76
N ILE A 68 3.09 13.25 0.37
CA ILE A 68 2.85 14.12 -0.79
C ILE A 68 3.48 13.62 -2.09
N MET A 69 4.36 12.61 -1.99
CA MET A 69 5.00 11.99 -3.15
C MET A 69 4.09 10.94 -3.78
N GLU A 70 4.24 10.76 -5.10
CA GLU A 70 3.47 9.77 -5.86
C GLU A 70 3.66 8.35 -5.34
N CYS A 71 2.55 7.63 -5.18
CA CYS A 71 2.55 6.27 -4.64
C CYS A 71 2.90 5.22 -5.71
N GLY A 72 3.75 4.25 -5.36
CA GLY A 72 4.13 3.13 -6.23
C GLY A 72 3.16 1.96 -6.13
N LEU A 73 1.86 2.17 -6.39
CA LEU A 73 0.79 1.18 -6.15
C LEU A 73 0.14 0.60 -7.42
N ALA A 74 0.42 1.16 -8.60
CA ALA A 74 -0.17 0.72 -9.87
C ALA A 74 0.47 -0.58 -10.42
N THR A 75 0.59 -1.62 -9.60
CA THR A 75 1.33 -2.86 -9.92
C THR A 75 0.44 -4.03 -10.34
N LEU A 76 -0.89 -3.92 -10.22
CA LEU A 76 -1.82 -5.01 -10.53
C LEU A 76 -1.67 -5.59 -11.94
N HIS A 77 -1.36 -4.74 -12.93
CA HIS A 77 -1.13 -5.15 -14.32
C HIS A 77 0.08 -6.08 -14.51
N LEU A 78 0.95 -6.22 -13.51
CA LEU A 78 2.09 -7.14 -13.52
C LEU A 78 1.71 -8.56 -13.09
N LEU A 79 0.52 -8.74 -12.51
CA LEU A 79 -0.04 -10.05 -12.17
C LEU A 79 -0.87 -10.57 -13.35
N ALA A 80 -0.93 -11.91 -13.48
CA ALA A 80 -1.72 -12.54 -14.54
C ALA A 80 -3.24 -12.32 -14.34
N ASP A 81 -3.67 -12.15 -13.09
CA ASP A 81 -5.07 -12.02 -12.69
C ASP A 81 -5.17 -11.45 -11.27
N ASP A 82 -6.38 -11.17 -10.79
CA ASP A 82 -6.66 -10.67 -9.44
C ASP A 82 -7.65 -11.56 -8.66
N LEU A 83 -7.84 -11.25 -7.38
CA LEU A 83 -8.75 -11.94 -6.46
C LEU A 83 -10.04 -11.15 -6.20
N LEU A 84 -10.24 -10.02 -6.87
CA LEU A 84 -11.39 -9.14 -6.69
C LEU A 84 -12.44 -9.38 -7.77
N VAL A 85 -13.73 -9.28 -7.42
CA VAL A 85 -14.84 -9.28 -8.38
C VAL A 85 -14.77 -8.02 -9.25
N ASP A 86 -14.68 -6.87 -8.57
CA ASP A 86 -14.48 -5.57 -9.19
C ASP A 86 -13.01 -5.18 -8.96
N GLY A 87 -12.21 -5.14 -10.02
CA GLY A 87 -10.82 -4.69 -9.95
C GLY A 87 -10.70 -3.23 -9.54
N LEU A 88 -9.49 -2.81 -9.16
CA LEU A 88 -9.21 -1.41 -8.85
C LEU A 88 -8.99 -0.61 -10.15
N THR A 89 -9.79 0.44 -10.34
CA THR A 89 -9.73 1.28 -11.55
C THR A 89 -8.52 2.22 -11.51
N LEU A 90 -7.62 2.04 -12.48
CA LEU A 90 -6.56 2.99 -12.80
C LEU A 90 -7.06 3.98 -13.84
N ASP A 91 -7.10 5.26 -13.51
CA ASP A 91 -7.55 6.34 -14.38
C ASP A 91 -6.51 7.46 -14.42
N TYR A 92 -5.95 7.74 -15.59
CA TYR A 92 -4.90 8.75 -15.83
C TYR A 92 -3.78 8.77 -14.76
N GLY A 93 -3.27 7.60 -14.36
CA GLY A 93 -2.18 7.48 -13.38
C GLY A 93 -2.64 7.53 -11.91
N SER A 94 -3.94 7.61 -11.65
CA SER A 94 -4.53 7.63 -10.31
C SER A 94 -5.34 6.37 -10.04
N LEU A 95 -5.26 5.85 -8.82
CA LEU A 95 -6.11 4.77 -8.32
C LEU A 95 -7.14 5.33 -7.35
N ALA A 96 -8.41 5.02 -7.56
CA ALA A 96 -9.47 5.41 -6.65
C ALA A 96 -9.43 4.56 -5.37
N VAL A 97 -9.60 5.21 -4.21
CA VAL A 97 -9.73 4.53 -2.92
C VAL A 97 -11.14 3.91 -2.83
N PRO A 98 -11.28 2.59 -2.60
CA PRO A 98 -12.59 1.98 -2.46
C PRO A 98 -13.34 2.53 -1.24
N THR A 99 -14.64 2.83 -1.41
CA THR A 99 -15.44 3.55 -0.41
C THR A 99 -16.40 2.66 0.39
N GLY A 100 -16.52 1.38 0.02
CA GLY A 100 -17.33 0.41 0.76
C GLY A 100 -16.76 0.09 2.15
N PRO A 101 -17.51 -0.63 2.99
CA PRO A 101 -17.07 -0.99 4.33
C PRO A 101 -15.81 -1.87 4.32
N GLY A 102 -15.00 -1.76 5.38
CA GLY A 102 -13.74 -2.48 5.48
C GLY A 102 -12.71 -2.00 4.46
N LEU A 103 -12.20 -2.91 3.62
CA LEU A 103 -11.34 -2.52 2.49
C LEU A 103 -12.13 -1.98 1.29
N GLY A 104 -13.46 -2.11 1.29
CA GLY A 104 -14.32 -1.66 0.19
C GLY A 104 -14.23 -2.50 -1.08
N VAL A 105 -13.78 -3.76 -0.98
CA VAL A 105 -13.62 -4.68 -2.12
C VAL A 105 -14.33 -6.02 -1.87
N HIS A 106 -14.72 -6.70 -2.96
CA HIS A 106 -15.36 -8.02 -2.92
C HIS A 106 -14.45 -9.09 -3.52
N LEU A 107 -14.32 -10.22 -2.83
CA LEU A 107 -13.48 -11.34 -3.29
C LEU A 107 -14.20 -12.18 -4.35
N ASP A 108 -13.52 -12.45 -5.46
CA ASP A 108 -13.92 -13.51 -6.39
C ASP A 108 -13.57 -14.86 -5.76
N ARG A 109 -14.62 -15.62 -5.40
CA ARG A 109 -14.47 -16.94 -4.77
C ARG A 109 -13.96 -18.01 -5.74
N ASN A 110 -14.22 -17.87 -7.03
CA ASN A 110 -13.73 -18.79 -8.06
C ASN A 110 -12.24 -18.56 -8.28
N ALA A 111 -11.80 -17.31 -8.47
CA ALA A 111 -10.39 -16.94 -8.58
C ALA A 111 -9.62 -17.39 -7.33
N LEU A 112 -10.16 -17.11 -6.14
CA LEU A 112 -9.57 -17.56 -4.89
C LEU A 112 -9.44 -19.09 -4.80
N ALA A 113 -10.45 -19.84 -5.23
CA ALA A 113 -10.41 -21.30 -5.24
C ALA A 113 -9.40 -21.86 -6.26
N TYR A 114 -9.25 -21.19 -7.40
CA TYR A 114 -8.30 -21.54 -8.44
C TYR A 114 -6.85 -21.32 -7.99
N TYR A 115 -6.51 -20.10 -7.54
CA TYR A 115 -5.14 -19.74 -7.12
C TYR A 115 -4.74 -20.30 -5.75
N LYS A 116 -5.67 -20.85 -4.95
CA LYS A 116 -5.33 -21.59 -3.72
C LYS A 116 -4.65 -22.94 -4.00
N LYS A 117 -4.94 -23.54 -5.16
CA LYS A 117 -4.46 -24.89 -5.52
C LYS A 117 -3.13 -24.89 -6.28
N HIS A 118 -2.69 -23.72 -6.71
CA HIS A 118 -1.49 -23.48 -7.49
C HIS A 118 -0.50 -22.68 -6.65
#